data_AF-A0A0P9FJW1-F1
#
_entry.id   AF-A0A0P9FJW1-F1
#
_cell.length_a   1.000
_cell.length_b   1.000
_cell.length_c   1.000
_cell.angle_alpha   90.00
_cell.angle_beta   90.00
_cell.angle_gamma   90.00
#
_symmetry.space_group_name_H-M   'P 1'
#
loop_
_entity.id
_entity.type
_entity.pdbx_description
1 polymer ?
#
loop_
_entity_poly.entity_id
_entity_poly.type
_entity_poly.pdbx_seq_one_letter_code
_entity_poly.pdbx_strand_id
1 'polypeptide(L)'
;MQWKYLGHISEAVKSGCSGVYIITHKGLHSRVVYVGVSINVGRRVSEHYAGYLRGNRTIYNAGKNDDVYRLMSTYKIYNNINFYKKLANNFDIWASTSIYYDTPKNLLNKKQQFCERWNDILLEKYLPQLEVYALPLSNYTYELATKIESVIQTKLIKNFHLSGFFNVKHLSILGKIEHPSLTKVSVKIEPPAVDPASQIVLSQLDSSKTSFGSHKIFIDQIKDLIEIRNEHIKARVINKEERLSKYPNSGKPWTIEDNEKLRVLLVDFNLKPEEISKYIGRAPSTISKRIIRYDKLSGNYWRKNIKFL
;
A
#
# COMPACT_ATOMS: atom_id res chain seq x y z
N MET A 1 -7.64 17.43 -26.86
CA MET A 1 -7.37 18.27 -25.66
C MET A 1 -5.92 18.07 -25.24
N GLN A 2 -5.29 19.07 -24.62
CA GLN A 2 -3.87 19.04 -24.25
C GLN A 2 -3.68 19.32 -22.76
N TRP A 3 -2.70 18.64 -22.15
CA TRP A 3 -2.32 18.91 -20.76
C TRP A 3 -1.45 20.16 -20.67
N LYS A 4 -1.68 20.95 -19.63
CA LYS A 4 -0.86 22.06 -19.20
C LYS A 4 -0.06 21.63 -17.97
N TYR A 5 1.27 21.68 -18.07
CA TYR A 5 2.14 21.54 -16.91
C TYR A 5 2.01 22.79 -16.03
N LEU A 6 1.77 22.59 -14.73
CA LEU A 6 1.57 23.65 -13.75
C LEU A 6 2.75 23.83 -12.79
N GLY A 7 3.85 23.08 -12.99
CA GLY A 7 5.01 23.12 -12.11
C GLY A 7 4.89 22.17 -10.92
N HIS A 8 5.69 22.45 -9.89
CA HIS A 8 5.62 21.75 -8.62
C HIS A 8 4.29 22.02 -7.91
N ILE A 9 3.88 21.13 -7.00
CA ILE A 9 2.61 21.26 -6.27
C ILE A 9 2.50 22.59 -5.51
N SER A 10 3.62 23.14 -5.04
CA SER A 10 3.70 24.45 -4.37
C SER A 10 3.47 25.63 -5.32
N GLU A 11 3.76 25.47 -6.61
CA GLU A 11 3.62 26.51 -7.64
C GLU A 11 2.24 26.45 -8.29
N ALA A 12 1.74 25.23 -8.52
CA ALA A 12 0.48 24.94 -9.19
C ALA A 12 -0.76 25.51 -8.47
N VAL A 13 -0.63 25.89 -7.19
CA VAL A 13 -1.67 26.60 -6.41
C VAL A 13 -2.16 27.89 -7.07
N LYS A 14 -1.33 28.50 -7.93
CA LYS A 14 -1.63 29.75 -8.64
C LYS A 14 -2.52 29.55 -9.88
N SER A 15 -2.81 28.31 -10.28
CA SER A 15 -3.57 28.02 -11.50
C SER A 15 -5.07 28.32 -11.35
N GLY A 16 -5.63 29.08 -12.29
CA GLY A 16 -7.06 29.40 -12.34
C GLY A 16 -7.92 28.50 -13.24
N CYS A 17 -7.37 27.43 -13.82
CA CYS A 17 -8.13 26.63 -14.80
C CYS A 17 -9.15 25.68 -14.15
N SER A 18 -10.23 25.39 -14.89
CA SER A 18 -11.21 24.33 -14.60
C SER A 18 -10.90 23.08 -15.42
N GLY A 19 -11.13 21.89 -14.86
CA GLY A 19 -10.96 20.64 -15.60
C GLY A 19 -10.53 19.45 -14.74
N VAL A 20 -9.81 18.53 -15.38
CA VAL A 20 -9.17 17.38 -14.73
C VAL A 20 -7.73 17.74 -14.40
N TYR A 21 -7.20 17.26 -13.29
CA TYR A 21 -5.79 17.38 -12.96
C TYR A 21 -5.22 16.05 -12.48
N ILE A 22 -3.93 15.86 -12.71
CA ILE A 22 -3.16 14.76 -12.16
C ILE A 22 -2.02 15.33 -11.32
N ILE A 23 -1.72 14.65 -10.22
CA ILE A 23 -0.49 14.87 -9.46
C ILE A 23 0.43 13.71 -9.79
N THR A 24 1.67 14.03 -10.15
CA THR A 24 2.71 13.05 -10.45
C THR A 24 3.82 13.14 -9.41
N HIS A 25 4.45 12.03 -9.09
CA HIS A 25 5.69 11.98 -8.31
C HIS A 25 6.85 11.77 -9.27
N LYS A 26 7.79 12.73 -9.29
CA LYS A 26 8.99 12.75 -10.12
C LYS A 26 10.14 12.04 -9.41
N GLY A 27 10.07 10.72 -9.41
CA GLY A 27 11.13 9.85 -8.91
C GLY A 27 12.01 9.32 -10.03
N LEU A 28 12.41 8.04 -9.91
CA LEU A 28 13.04 7.29 -11.00
C LEU A 28 12.19 7.32 -12.29
N HIS A 29 10.87 7.30 -12.10
CA HIS A 29 9.87 7.49 -13.15
C HIS A 29 8.86 8.53 -12.69
N SER A 30 8.35 9.35 -13.62
CA SER A 30 7.26 10.30 -13.34
C SER A 30 5.92 9.56 -13.27
N ARG A 31 5.56 9.10 -12.07
CA ARG A 31 4.37 8.26 -11.82
C ARG A 31 3.15 9.10 -11.46
N VAL A 32 1.97 8.73 -11.95
CA VAL A 32 0.71 9.37 -11.53
C VAL A 32 0.33 8.87 -10.13
N VAL A 33 0.25 9.77 -9.15
CA VAL A 33 -0.08 9.43 -7.75
C VAL A 33 -1.48 9.87 -7.33
N TYR A 34 -2.11 10.77 -8.09
CA TYR A 34 -3.48 11.22 -7.84
C TYR A 34 -4.12 11.73 -9.12
N VAL A 35 -5.45 11.56 -9.24
CA VAL A 35 -6.28 12.12 -10.31
C VAL A 35 -7.48 12.78 -9.66
N GLY A 36 -7.82 14.00 -10.07
CA GLY A 36 -8.98 14.70 -9.56
C GLY A 36 -9.58 15.68 -10.55
N VAL A 37 -10.71 16.28 -10.17
CA VAL A 37 -11.40 17.31 -10.95
C VAL A 37 -11.63 18.55 -10.10
N SER A 38 -11.71 19.72 -10.74
CA SER A 38 -12.11 20.96 -10.05
C SER A 38 -12.55 22.02 -11.05
N ILE A 39 -13.49 22.89 -10.64
CA ILE A 39 -13.75 24.16 -11.32
C ILE A 39 -12.60 25.16 -11.14
N ASN A 40 -11.79 24.98 -10.10
CA ASN A 40 -10.57 25.75 -9.87
C ASN A 40 -9.45 24.80 -9.38
N VAL A 41 -8.57 24.42 -10.31
CA VAL A 41 -7.49 23.47 -10.03
C VAL A 41 -6.51 24.02 -9.00
N GLY A 42 -6.09 25.29 -9.08
CA GLY A 42 -5.13 25.87 -8.13
C GLY A 42 -5.64 25.88 -6.69
N ARG A 43 -6.91 26.24 -6.48
CA ARG A 43 -7.56 26.12 -5.16
C ARG A 43 -7.50 24.69 -4.64
N ARG A 44 -7.84 23.71 -5.49
CA ARG A 44 -7.86 22.30 -5.09
C ARG A 44 -6.44 21.76 -4.81
N VAL A 45 -5.45 22.21 -5.56
CA VAL A 45 -4.04 21.90 -5.32
C VAL A 45 -3.55 22.50 -4.01
N SER A 46 -3.98 23.74 -3.68
CA SER A 46 -3.69 24.37 -2.39
C SER A 46 -4.26 23.56 -1.21
N GLU A 47 -5.48 23.04 -1.35
CA GLU A 47 -6.08 22.14 -0.37
C GLU A 47 -5.29 20.83 -0.20
N HIS A 48 -4.74 20.28 -1.29
CA HIS A 48 -3.84 19.12 -1.21
C HIS A 48 -2.55 19.45 -0.49
N TYR A 49 -1.89 20.55 -0.88
CA TYR A 49 -0.64 21.01 -0.27
C TYR A 49 -0.79 21.22 1.25
N ALA A 50 -1.79 22.00 1.67
CA ALA A 50 -2.09 22.20 3.10
C ALA A 50 -2.56 20.91 3.79
N GLY A 51 -3.17 19.98 3.05
CA GLY A 51 -3.54 18.66 3.54
C GLY A 51 -2.32 17.80 3.87
N TYR A 52 -1.29 17.82 3.02
CA TYR A 52 -0.02 17.11 3.26
C TYR A 52 0.67 17.63 4.52
N LEU A 53 0.84 18.95 4.65
CA LEU A 53 1.51 19.57 5.80
C LEU A 53 0.85 19.24 7.15
N ARG A 54 -0.45 18.90 7.13
CA ARG A 54 -1.22 18.51 8.31
C ARG A 54 -1.37 17.00 8.48
N GLY A 55 -0.68 16.17 7.69
CA GLY A 55 -0.83 14.70 7.73
C GLY A 55 -2.22 14.19 7.28
N ASN A 56 -3.04 15.03 6.65
CA ASN A 56 -4.39 14.70 6.17
C ASN A 56 -4.42 14.27 4.69
N ARG A 57 -3.26 13.79 4.19
CA ARG A 57 -3.08 13.22 2.86
C ARG A 57 -2.10 12.07 2.90
N THR A 58 -2.25 11.12 1.98
CA THR A 58 -1.39 9.93 1.93
C THR A 58 0.02 10.31 1.49
N ILE A 59 1.04 9.96 2.27
CA ILE A 59 2.45 10.27 1.99
C ILE A 59 3.20 8.97 1.76
N TYR A 60 4.06 8.95 0.75
CA TYR A 60 4.95 7.83 0.46
C TYR A 60 6.38 8.25 0.78
N ASN A 61 7.13 7.39 1.48
CA ASN A 61 8.55 7.60 1.72
C ASN A 61 9.33 7.26 0.43
N ALA A 62 9.29 8.17 -0.53
CA ALA A 62 9.93 8.07 -1.83
C ALA A 62 10.45 9.45 -2.25
N GLY A 63 11.75 9.52 -2.55
CA GLY A 63 12.42 10.73 -3.03
C GLY A 63 12.69 10.69 -4.54
N LYS A 64 13.60 11.57 -4.99
CA LYS A 64 13.96 11.77 -6.40
C LYS A 64 14.46 10.50 -7.11
N ASN A 65 15.10 9.59 -6.40
CA ASN A 65 15.73 8.39 -6.98
C ASN A 65 14.89 7.11 -6.75
N ASP A 66 13.70 7.24 -6.17
CA ASP A 66 12.81 6.12 -5.86
C ASP A 66 11.71 6.00 -6.92
N ASP A 67 11.26 4.79 -7.24
CA ASP A 67 9.97 4.59 -7.91
C ASP A 67 8.86 4.46 -6.85
N VAL A 68 7.98 5.47 -6.75
CA VAL A 68 6.84 5.45 -5.81
C VAL A 68 5.88 4.27 -6.07
N TYR A 69 5.82 3.73 -7.29
CA TYR A 69 5.01 2.55 -7.58
C TYR A 69 5.54 1.28 -6.89
N ARG A 70 6.77 1.27 -6.35
CA ARG A 70 7.22 0.26 -5.37
C ARG A 70 6.29 0.14 -4.17
N LEU A 71 5.75 1.27 -3.74
CA LEU A 71 4.90 1.41 -2.58
C LEU A 71 3.41 1.38 -2.93
N MET A 72 3.04 1.65 -4.17
CA MET A 72 1.63 1.71 -4.62
C MET A 72 1.15 0.48 -5.40
N SER A 73 2.04 -0.24 -6.10
CA SER A 73 1.64 -1.37 -6.93
C SER A 73 1.55 -2.67 -6.14
N THR A 74 0.45 -3.39 -6.34
CA THR A 74 0.20 -4.72 -5.79
C THR A 74 0.44 -5.83 -6.80
N TYR A 75 1.20 -5.57 -7.87
CA TYR A 75 1.56 -6.61 -8.83
C TYR A 75 2.24 -7.80 -8.11
N LYS A 76 1.69 -9.01 -8.33
CA LYS A 76 2.07 -10.26 -7.65
C LYS A 76 1.97 -10.24 -6.11
N ILE A 77 1.13 -9.36 -5.54
CA ILE A 77 0.84 -9.33 -4.10
C ILE A 77 -0.58 -9.85 -3.84
N TYR A 78 -0.67 -11.07 -3.28
CA TYR A 78 -1.97 -11.70 -2.98
C TYR A 78 -2.73 -11.03 -1.82
N ASN A 79 -2.03 -10.64 -0.75
CA ASN A 79 -2.64 -9.97 0.40
C ASN A 79 -2.16 -8.52 0.50
N ASN A 80 -2.78 -7.65 -0.30
CA ASN A 80 -2.46 -6.24 -0.38
C ASN A 80 -2.64 -5.51 0.97
N ILE A 81 -3.67 -5.82 1.76
CA ILE A 81 -3.91 -5.20 3.07
C ILE A 81 -2.73 -5.45 4.02
N ASN A 82 -2.28 -6.70 4.15
CA ASN A 82 -1.15 -7.01 5.02
C ASN A 82 0.16 -6.43 4.50
N PHE A 83 0.32 -6.35 3.16
CA PHE A 83 1.46 -5.67 2.56
C PHE A 83 1.50 -4.19 2.95
N TYR A 84 0.41 -3.45 2.78
CA TYR A 84 0.35 -2.04 3.15
C TYR A 84 0.51 -1.81 4.65
N LYS A 85 -0.07 -2.66 5.51
CA LYS A 85 0.18 -2.58 6.96
C LYS A 85 1.65 -2.74 7.31
N LYS A 86 2.38 -3.61 6.61
CA LYS A 86 3.83 -3.75 6.79
C LYS A 86 4.58 -2.48 6.36
N LEU A 87 4.24 -1.91 5.20
CA LEU A 87 4.80 -0.64 4.76
C LEU A 87 4.57 0.46 5.81
N ALA A 88 3.37 0.55 6.38
CA ALA A 88 3.06 1.54 7.42
C ALA A 88 3.89 1.32 8.70
N ASN A 89 4.04 0.06 9.12
CA ASN A 89 4.87 -0.29 10.27
C ASN A 89 6.36 0.05 10.05
N ASN A 90 6.81 0.04 8.80
CA ASN A 90 8.20 0.34 8.42
C ASN A 90 8.45 1.83 8.12
N PHE A 91 7.47 2.72 8.31
CA PHE A 91 7.55 4.13 7.90
C PHE A 91 7.75 4.33 6.38
N ASP A 92 7.19 3.42 5.56
CA ASP A 92 7.22 3.55 4.11
C ASP A 92 5.97 4.27 3.56
N ILE A 93 4.84 4.17 4.25
CA ILE A 93 3.56 4.81 3.85
C ILE A 93 2.82 5.40 5.05
N TRP A 94 2.38 6.64 4.91
CA TRP A 94 1.40 7.29 5.76
C TRP A 94 0.06 7.25 5.04
N ALA A 95 -0.87 6.39 5.48
CA ALA A 95 -2.19 6.32 4.86
C ALA A 95 -3.15 7.29 5.53
N SER A 96 -3.80 8.13 4.73
CA SER A 96 -4.80 9.10 5.18
C SER A 96 -6.04 9.06 4.28
N THR A 97 -7.17 9.60 4.75
CA THR A 97 -8.38 9.79 3.92
C THR A 97 -8.51 11.26 3.54
N SER A 98 -9.51 11.57 2.70
CA SER A 98 -9.89 12.95 2.41
C SER A 98 -10.60 13.64 3.58
N ILE A 99 -11.00 12.90 4.62
CA ILE A 99 -11.69 13.42 5.80
C ILE A 99 -10.65 14.10 6.70
N TYR A 100 -10.96 15.32 7.12
CA TYR A 100 -10.11 16.08 8.04
C TYR A 100 -10.18 15.49 9.46
N TYR A 101 -9.02 15.37 10.09
CA TYR A 101 -8.87 15.04 11.50
C TYR A 101 -7.95 16.06 12.18
N ASP A 102 -8.32 16.51 13.38
CA ASP A 102 -7.49 17.40 14.19
C ASP A 102 -6.19 16.73 14.63
N THR A 103 -6.27 15.44 14.97
CA THR A 103 -5.11 14.60 15.26
C THR A 103 -4.96 13.54 14.17
N PRO A 104 -4.19 13.81 13.10
CA PRO A 104 -4.01 12.87 12.00
C PRO A 104 -3.31 11.59 12.49
N LYS A 105 -3.85 10.44 12.08
CA LYS A 105 -3.31 9.11 12.41
C LYS A 105 -3.17 8.30 11.14
N ASN A 106 -2.16 7.44 11.08
CA ASN A 106 -2.02 6.52 9.96
C ASN A 106 -3.16 5.47 10.01
N LEU A 107 -3.99 5.42 8.97
CA LEU A 107 -5.11 4.49 8.88
C LEU A 107 -4.68 3.02 8.88
N LEU A 108 -3.45 2.74 8.46
CA LEU A 108 -2.86 1.41 8.43
C LEU A 108 -2.18 1.02 9.75
N ASN A 109 -1.82 2.00 10.56
CA ASN A 109 -1.21 1.82 11.87
C ASN A 109 -1.68 2.92 12.82
N LYS A 110 -2.83 2.68 13.48
CA LYS A 110 -3.48 3.67 14.36
C LYS A 110 -2.63 4.12 15.56
N LYS A 111 -1.54 3.41 15.88
CA LYS A 111 -0.59 3.79 16.93
C LYS A 111 0.44 4.81 16.45
N GLN A 112 0.63 4.93 15.14
CA GLN A 112 1.55 5.88 14.54
C GLN A 112 0.88 7.26 14.45
N GLN A 113 1.55 8.26 15.01
CA GLN A 113 1.18 9.66 14.93
C GLN A 113 1.98 10.36 13.84
N PHE A 114 1.47 11.49 13.36
CA PHE A 114 2.18 12.34 12.42
C PHE A 114 3.23 13.13 13.20
N CYS A 115 4.48 12.65 13.18
CA CYS A 115 5.58 13.16 13.99
C CYS A 115 6.66 13.82 13.11
N GLU A 116 7.71 14.36 13.75
CA GLU A 116 8.86 14.99 13.10
C GLU A 116 9.45 14.14 11.96
N ARG A 117 9.66 12.83 12.18
CA ARG A 117 10.13 11.92 11.13
C ARG A 117 9.24 11.91 9.88
N TRP A 118 7.92 12.04 10.04
CA TRP A 118 7.01 12.13 8.89
C TRP A 118 7.06 13.51 8.22
N ASN A 119 7.28 14.58 8.98
CA ASN A 119 7.55 15.90 8.42
C ASN A 119 8.83 15.88 7.58
N ASP A 120 9.91 15.27 8.05
CA ASP A 120 11.17 15.17 7.30
C ASP A 120 10.97 14.40 5.98
N ILE A 121 10.33 13.23 6.05
CA ILE A 121 9.97 12.45 4.86
C ILE A 121 9.12 13.29 3.89
N LEU A 122 8.15 14.04 4.41
CA LEU A 122 7.27 14.85 3.58
C LEU A 122 8.04 15.98 2.89
N LEU A 123 8.74 16.81 3.67
CA LEU A 123 9.34 18.05 3.20
C LEU A 123 10.62 17.82 2.39
N GLU A 124 11.42 16.82 2.74
CA GLU A 124 12.70 16.56 2.07
C GLU A 124 12.56 15.57 0.91
N LYS A 125 11.66 14.59 1.02
CA LYS A 125 11.56 13.50 0.03
C LYS A 125 10.33 13.61 -0.85
N TYR A 126 9.14 13.60 -0.28
CA TYR A 126 7.92 13.36 -1.06
C TYR A 126 7.38 14.61 -1.75
N LEU A 127 7.10 15.67 -0.99
CA LEU A 127 6.45 16.89 -1.46
C LEU A 127 7.25 17.61 -2.58
N PRO A 128 8.59 17.72 -2.52
CA PRO A 128 9.36 18.34 -3.59
C PRO A 128 9.25 17.63 -4.93
N GLN A 129 8.97 16.32 -4.94
CA GLN A 129 8.82 15.55 -6.18
C GLN A 129 7.40 15.59 -6.74
N LEU A 130 6.45 16.25 -6.06
CA LEU A 130 5.09 16.35 -6.59
C LEU A 130 4.98 17.46 -7.63
N GLU A 131 4.59 17.06 -8.83
CA GLU A 131 4.31 17.93 -9.97
C GLU A 131 2.83 17.83 -10.36
N VAL A 132 2.30 18.86 -11.01
CA VAL A 132 0.88 18.92 -11.37
C VAL A 132 0.72 19.18 -12.85
N TYR A 133 -0.16 18.40 -13.49
CA TYR A 133 -0.67 18.67 -14.83
C TYR A 133 -2.18 18.89 -14.75
N ALA A 134 -2.69 19.84 -15.51
CA ALA A 134 -4.12 20.06 -15.69
C ALA A 134 -4.52 19.82 -17.14
N LEU A 135 -5.70 19.27 -17.36
CA LEU A 135 -6.39 19.19 -18.64
C LEU A 135 -7.54 20.19 -18.60
N PRO A 136 -7.34 21.43 -19.09
CA PRO A 136 -8.36 22.46 -19.03
C PRO A 136 -9.58 22.08 -19.87
N LEU A 137 -10.78 22.29 -19.30
CA LEU A 137 -12.06 22.12 -19.99
C LEU A 137 -12.72 23.48 -20.14
N SER A 138 -12.85 23.96 -21.37
CA SER A 138 -13.49 25.24 -21.69
C SER A 138 -14.98 25.25 -21.33
N ASN A 139 -15.68 24.15 -21.60
CA ASN A 139 -17.07 23.93 -21.20
C ASN A 139 -17.12 22.98 -20.00
N TYR A 140 -16.50 23.39 -18.89
CA TYR A 140 -16.44 22.56 -17.70
C TYR A 140 -17.86 22.25 -17.19
N THR A 141 -18.15 20.96 -17.05
CA THR A 141 -19.20 20.45 -16.17
C THR A 141 -18.58 19.42 -15.26
N TYR A 142 -19.08 19.33 -14.02
CA TYR A 142 -18.61 18.33 -13.06
C TYR A 142 -18.73 16.91 -13.65
N GLU A 143 -19.88 16.60 -14.28
CA GLU A 143 -20.14 15.31 -14.92
C GLU A 143 -19.15 14.97 -16.04
N LEU A 144 -18.82 15.92 -16.91
CA LEU A 144 -17.84 15.68 -17.99
C LEU A 144 -16.46 15.39 -17.40
N ALA A 145 -16.04 16.18 -16.41
CA ALA A 145 -14.75 16.02 -15.77
C ALA A 145 -14.64 14.68 -15.03
N THR A 146 -15.67 14.28 -14.27
CA THR A 146 -15.67 13.02 -13.52
C THR A 146 -15.68 11.79 -14.42
N LYS A 147 -16.32 11.87 -15.61
CA LYS A 147 -16.22 10.81 -16.64
C LYS A 147 -14.78 10.62 -17.11
N ILE A 148 -14.08 11.72 -17.42
CA ILE A 148 -12.67 11.66 -17.84
C ILE A 148 -11.77 11.14 -16.71
N GLU A 149 -11.92 11.68 -15.49
CA GLU A 149 -11.21 11.21 -14.29
C GLU A 149 -11.40 9.71 -14.06
N SER A 150 -12.64 9.23 -14.13
CA SER A 150 -12.97 7.82 -13.87
C SER A 150 -12.31 6.88 -14.88
N VAL A 151 -12.24 7.27 -16.17
CA VAL A 151 -11.57 6.48 -17.20
C VAL A 151 -10.06 6.45 -16.97
N ILE A 152 -9.44 7.60 -16.64
CA ILE A 152 -8.02 7.68 -16.32
C ILE A 152 -7.69 6.78 -15.12
N GLN A 153 -8.38 6.96 -14.00
CA GLN A 153 -8.18 6.17 -12.78
C GLN A 153 -8.34 4.67 -13.07
N THR A 154 -9.44 4.27 -13.72
CA THR A 154 -9.73 2.87 -14.04
C THR A 154 -8.64 2.24 -14.90
N LYS A 155 -8.15 2.94 -15.91
CA LYS A 155 -7.09 2.42 -16.79
C LYS A 155 -5.75 2.31 -16.09
N LEU A 156 -5.36 3.32 -15.30
CA LEU A 156 -4.11 3.27 -14.52
C LEU A 156 -4.14 2.13 -13.50
N ILE A 157 -5.25 1.99 -12.77
CA ILE A 157 -5.45 0.92 -11.77
C ILE A 157 -5.31 -0.47 -12.39
N LYS A 158 -5.98 -0.71 -13.53
CA LYS A 158 -5.94 -2.00 -14.21
C LYS A 158 -4.56 -2.32 -14.77
N ASN A 159 -3.88 -1.35 -15.40
CA ASN A 159 -2.58 -1.60 -16.03
C ASN A 159 -1.44 -1.80 -15.01
N PHE A 160 -1.49 -1.08 -13.88
CA PHE A 160 -0.38 -1.01 -12.93
C PHE A 160 -0.66 -1.72 -11.59
N HIS A 161 -1.81 -2.41 -11.50
CA HIS A 161 -2.24 -3.12 -10.29
C HIS A 161 -2.27 -2.21 -9.06
N LEU A 162 -2.81 -1.00 -9.21
CA LEU A 162 -2.98 -0.04 -8.12
C LEU A 162 -4.26 -0.41 -7.36
N SER A 163 -4.15 -1.36 -6.43
CA SER A 163 -5.28 -1.84 -5.62
C SER A 163 -6.09 -0.71 -4.97
N GLY A 164 -7.35 -1.02 -4.67
CA GLY A 164 -8.23 -0.16 -3.87
C GLY A 164 -7.66 0.18 -2.49
N PHE A 165 -8.01 1.37 -2.00
CA PHE A 165 -7.74 1.80 -0.63
C PHE A 165 -8.58 0.99 0.36
N PHE A 166 -8.01 0.71 1.52
CA PHE A 166 -8.47 -0.22 2.56
C PHE A 166 -10.00 -0.40 2.65
N ASN A 167 -10.48 -1.56 2.19
CA ASN A 167 -11.85 -2.07 2.36
C ASN A 167 -12.99 -1.23 1.76
N VAL A 168 -12.74 -0.24 0.91
CA VAL A 168 -13.80 0.55 0.26
C VAL A 168 -13.77 0.34 -1.25
N LYS A 169 -14.82 -0.31 -1.79
CA LYS A 169 -14.90 -0.68 -3.22
C LYS A 169 -14.72 0.50 -4.20
N HIS A 170 -15.03 1.72 -3.77
CA HIS A 170 -15.01 2.93 -4.61
C HIS A 170 -13.83 3.87 -4.32
N LEU A 171 -12.93 3.52 -3.39
CA LEU A 171 -11.75 4.32 -3.08
C LEU A 171 -10.53 3.61 -3.64
N SER A 172 -9.81 4.26 -4.55
CA SER A 172 -8.52 3.80 -5.03
C SER A 172 -7.39 4.61 -4.41
N ILE A 173 -6.15 4.13 -4.55
CA ILE A 173 -4.96 4.91 -4.23
C ILE A 173 -4.91 6.24 -5.00
N LEU A 174 -5.53 6.30 -6.20
CA LEU A 174 -5.56 7.50 -7.04
C LEU A 174 -6.72 8.46 -6.76
N GLY A 175 -7.72 8.06 -5.95
CA GLY A 175 -8.95 8.81 -5.74
C GLY A 175 -10.23 7.97 -5.80
N LYS A 176 -11.38 8.64 -5.69
CA LYS A 176 -12.71 8.01 -5.79
C LYS A 176 -13.08 7.85 -7.26
N ILE A 177 -13.52 6.65 -7.65
CA ILE A 177 -14.01 6.38 -9.02
C ILE A 177 -15.53 6.53 -9.04
N GLU A 178 -16.03 7.61 -9.65
CA GLU A 178 -17.48 7.89 -9.74
C GLU A 178 -18.17 7.01 -10.80
N HIS A 179 -17.50 6.72 -11.92
CA HIS A 179 -18.07 5.95 -13.04
C HIS A 179 -17.22 4.71 -13.38
N PRO A 180 -17.21 3.66 -12.53
CA PRO A 180 -16.32 2.49 -12.68
C PRO A 180 -16.62 1.61 -13.91
N SER A 181 -17.85 1.69 -14.46
CA SER A 181 -18.24 0.97 -15.67
C SER A 181 -17.77 1.66 -16.96
N LEU A 182 -17.37 2.92 -16.89
CA LEU A 182 -16.93 3.68 -18.06
C LEU A 182 -15.50 3.28 -18.44
N THR A 183 -15.32 2.87 -19.71
CA THR A 183 -14.03 2.32 -20.19
C THR A 183 -13.29 3.23 -21.16
N LYS A 184 -13.98 4.23 -21.73
CA LYS A 184 -13.41 5.17 -22.70
C LYS A 184 -14.06 6.55 -22.60
N VAL A 185 -13.35 7.57 -23.09
CA VAL A 185 -13.89 8.91 -23.36
C VAL A 185 -14.06 9.10 -24.87
N SER A 186 -15.01 9.92 -25.31
CA SER A 186 -15.20 10.19 -26.74
C SER A 186 -14.20 11.18 -27.33
N VAL A 187 -13.40 11.83 -26.48
CA VAL A 187 -12.51 12.93 -26.86
C VAL A 187 -11.06 12.45 -26.89
N LYS A 188 -10.34 12.77 -27.97
CA LYS A 188 -8.90 12.55 -28.03
C LYS A 188 -8.15 13.49 -27.09
N ILE A 189 -7.37 12.91 -26.19
CA ILE A 189 -6.54 13.61 -25.20
C ILE A 189 -5.11 13.20 -25.46
N GLU A 190 -4.25 14.17 -25.79
CA GLU A 190 -2.82 13.89 -25.90
C GLU A 190 -2.26 13.57 -24.49
N PRO A 191 -1.32 12.63 -24.34
CA PRO A 191 -0.79 12.28 -23.03
C PRO A 191 0.11 13.40 -22.46
N PRO A 192 0.17 13.59 -21.13
CA PRO A 192 1.16 14.46 -20.49
C PRO A 192 2.54 13.80 -20.49
N ALA A 193 3.59 14.57 -20.19
CA ALA A 193 4.96 14.08 -20.08
C ALA A 193 5.17 13.27 -18.78
N VAL A 194 4.63 12.06 -18.73
CA VAL A 194 4.77 11.10 -17.63
C VAL A 194 5.66 9.91 -18.03
N ASP A 195 5.77 8.89 -17.17
CA ASP A 195 6.55 7.70 -17.52
C ASP A 195 6.01 6.97 -18.77
N PRO A 196 6.85 6.26 -19.54
CA PRO A 196 6.45 5.64 -20.81
C PRO A 196 5.23 4.72 -20.74
N ALA A 197 5.08 3.94 -19.65
CA ALA A 197 3.93 3.06 -19.50
C ALA A 197 2.65 3.88 -19.27
N SER A 198 2.70 4.91 -18.43
CA SER A 198 1.58 5.82 -18.21
C SER A 198 1.22 6.62 -19.46
N GLN A 199 2.21 7.06 -20.25
CA GLN A 199 1.95 7.77 -21.52
C GLN A 199 1.10 6.92 -22.48
N ILE A 200 1.43 5.64 -22.65
CA ILE A 200 0.66 4.72 -23.50
C ILE A 200 -0.76 4.51 -22.97
N VAL A 201 -0.92 4.44 -21.65
CA VAL A 201 -2.27 4.32 -21.04
C VAL A 201 -3.09 5.58 -21.30
N LEU A 202 -2.49 6.75 -21.13
CA LEU A 202 -3.14 8.05 -21.28
C LEU A 202 -3.35 8.46 -22.75
N SER A 203 -2.59 7.91 -23.69
CA SER A 203 -2.78 8.15 -25.13
C SER A 203 -3.95 7.36 -25.72
N GLN A 204 -4.50 6.40 -24.96
CA GLN A 204 -5.56 5.50 -25.42
C GLN A 204 -6.86 5.68 -24.63
N LEU A 205 -7.11 6.83 -24.01
CA LEU A 205 -8.32 7.05 -23.21
C LEU A 205 -9.62 6.90 -24.03
N ASP A 206 -9.55 7.02 -25.36
CA ASP A 206 -10.65 6.87 -26.31
C ASP A 206 -10.96 5.42 -26.72
N SER A 207 -10.07 4.48 -26.42
CA SER A 207 -10.25 3.06 -26.67
C SER A 207 -10.78 2.33 -25.45
N SER A 208 -11.67 1.35 -25.63
CA SER A 208 -12.09 0.44 -24.54
C SER A 208 -11.04 -0.64 -24.24
N LYS A 209 -10.07 -0.85 -25.14
CA LYS A 209 -9.04 -1.88 -24.99
C LYS A 209 -7.95 -1.41 -24.02
N THR A 210 -7.45 -2.35 -23.24
CA THR A 210 -6.23 -2.17 -22.44
C THR A 210 -5.02 -2.40 -23.37
N SER A 211 -4.06 -1.48 -23.40
CA SER A 211 -2.83 -1.70 -24.17
C SER A 211 -1.99 -2.80 -23.52
N PHE A 212 -1.80 -3.92 -24.22
CA PHE A 212 -0.83 -4.93 -23.80
C PHE A 212 0.60 -4.35 -23.73
N GLY A 213 0.91 -3.34 -24.55
CA GLY A 213 2.21 -2.68 -24.58
C GLY A 213 2.55 -1.93 -23.28
N SER A 214 1.58 -1.23 -22.66
CA SER A 214 1.83 -0.51 -21.40
C SER A 214 2.13 -1.46 -20.25
N HIS A 215 1.47 -2.63 -20.22
CA HIS A 215 1.70 -3.58 -19.15
C HIS A 215 3.10 -4.20 -19.21
N LYS A 216 3.60 -4.52 -20.40
CA LYS A 216 4.97 -5.02 -20.60
C LYS A 216 6.00 -4.00 -20.13
N ILE A 217 5.90 -2.75 -20.59
CA ILE A 217 6.82 -1.68 -20.19
C ILE A 217 6.77 -1.44 -18.69
N PHE A 218 5.57 -1.47 -18.09
CA PHE A 218 5.43 -1.34 -16.65
C PHE A 218 6.16 -2.45 -15.89
N ILE A 219 6.00 -3.72 -16.29
CA ILE A 219 6.71 -4.85 -15.66
C ILE A 219 8.21 -4.65 -15.76
N ASP A 220 8.71 -4.20 -16.91
CA ASP A 220 10.14 -3.94 -17.10
C ASP A 220 10.64 -2.82 -16.17
N GLN A 221 9.86 -1.75 -15.98
CA GLN A 221 10.18 -0.66 -15.05
C GLN A 221 10.22 -1.09 -13.57
N ILE A 222 9.44 -2.11 -13.18
CA ILE A 222 9.40 -2.60 -11.79
C ILE A 222 10.11 -3.94 -11.60
N LYS A 223 10.95 -4.35 -12.56
CA LYS A 223 11.60 -5.67 -12.58
C LYS A 223 12.43 -5.93 -11.32
N ASP A 224 13.30 -4.99 -10.95
CA ASP A 224 14.19 -5.13 -9.78
C ASP A 224 13.37 -5.30 -8.49
N LEU A 225 12.23 -4.60 -8.40
CA LEU A 225 11.31 -4.71 -7.28
C LEU A 225 10.66 -6.09 -7.20
N ILE A 226 10.32 -6.66 -8.36
CA ILE A 226 9.78 -8.02 -8.46
C ILE A 226 10.84 -9.03 -8.03
N GLU A 227 12.11 -8.84 -8.43
CA GLU A 227 13.23 -9.71 -8.06
C GLU A 227 13.45 -9.71 -6.54
N ILE A 228 13.59 -8.54 -5.91
CA ILE A 228 13.73 -8.42 -4.44
C ILE A 228 12.55 -9.08 -3.71
N ARG A 229 11.32 -8.90 -4.20
CA ARG A 229 10.13 -9.55 -3.60
C ARG A 229 10.21 -11.07 -3.74
N ASN A 230 10.64 -11.59 -4.89
CA ASN A 230 10.79 -13.02 -5.12
C ASN A 230 11.88 -13.64 -4.23
N GLU A 231 13.00 -12.94 -4.02
CA GLU A 231 14.06 -13.37 -3.11
C GLU A 231 13.56 -13.48 -1.68
N HIS A 232 12.82 -12.49 -1.18
CA HIS A 232 12.20 -12.57 0.14
C HIS A 232 11.20 -13.73 0.26
N ILE A 233 10.45 -14.04 -0.80
CA ILE A 233 9.54 -15.18 -0.83
C ILE A 233 10.34 -16.49 -0.76
N LYS A 234 11.40 -16.63 -1.57
CA LYS A 234 12.28 -17.81 -1.57
C LYS A 234 12.93 -18.00 -0.19
N ALA A 235 13.53 -16.95 0.38
CA ALA A 235 14.13 -16.99 1.71
C ALA A 235 13.11 -17.41 2.78
N ARG A 236 11.86 -16.96 2.68
CA ARG A 236 10.80 -17.38 3.60
C ARG A 236 10.42 -18.85 3.44
N VAL A 237 10.41 -19.38 2.23
CA VAL A 237 10.16 -20.81 1.96
C VAL A 237 11.30 -21.65 2.54
N ILE A 238 12.54 -21.30 2.26
CA ILE A 238 13.73 -21.97 2.80
C ILE A 238 13.70 -21.97 4.33
N ASN A 239 13.50 -20.80 4.97
CA ASN A 239 13.38 -20.70 6.42
C ASN A 239 12.23 -21.56 7.00
N LYS A 240 11.13 -21.72 6.25
CA LYS A 240 10.01 -22.58 6.66
C LYS A 240 10.40 -24.06 6.56
N GLU A 241 11.06 -24.46 5.49
CA GLU A 241 11.54 -25.83 5.27
C GLU A 241 12.60 -26.21 6.31
N GLU A 242 13.59 -25.36 6.55
CA GLU A 242 14.58 -25.55 7.62
C GLU A 242 13.91 -25.67 8.99
N ARG A 243 12.90 -24.85 9.26
CA ARG A 243 12.15 -24.91 10.52
C ARG A 243 11.34 -26.19 10.64
N LEU A 244 10.75 -26.70 9.56
CA LEU A 244 10.00 -27.95 9.55
C LEU A 244 10.93 -29.16 9.66
N SER A 245 12.12 -29.10 9.06
CA SER A 245 13.16 -30.11 9.22
C SER A 245 13.63 -30.22 10.67
N LYS A 246 13.91 -29.07 11.32
CA LYS A 246 14.31 -29.03 12.74
C LYS A 246 13.15 -29.34 13.69
N TYR A 247 11.93 -28.92 13.33
CA TYR A 247 10.74 -29.01 14.18
C TYR A 247 9.54 -29.50 13.36
N PRO A 248 9.35 -30.83 13.22
CA PRO A 248 8.33 -31.44 12.36
C PRO A 248 6.88 -31.04 12.70
N ASN A 249 6.63 -30.62 13.93
CA ASN A 249 5.31 -30.20 14.41
C ASN A 249 5.16 -28.67 14.45
N SER A 250 6.08 -27.93 13.83
CA SER A 250 5.97 -26.48 13.68
C SER A 250 4.73 -26.10 12.86
N GLY A 251 3.87 -25.24 13.41
CA GLY A 251 2.65 -24.75 12.75
C GLY A 251 1.45 -25.71 12.80
N LYS A 252 1.62 -26.98 13.21
CA LYS A 252 0.50 -27.89 13.47
C LYS A 252 -0.31 -27.42 14.69
N PRO A 253 -1.64 -27.58 14.73
CA PRO A 253 -2.43 -27.36 15.95
C PRO A 253 -1.90 -28.20 17.13
N TRP A 254 -2.05 -27.72 18.36
CA TRP A 254 -1.70 -28.49 19.56
C TRP A 254 -2.86 -29.44 19.90
N THR A 255 -2.60 -30.73 19.91
CA THR A 255 -3.58 -31.75 20.30
C THR A 255 -3.68 -31.85 21.82
N ILE A 256 -4.72 -32.54 22.32
CA ILE A 256 -4.84 -32.85 23.74
C ILE A 256 -3.61 -33.65 24.23
N GLU A 257 -3.17 -34.62 23.41
CA GLU A 257 -1.96 -35.42 23.65
C GLU A 257 -0.69 -34.57 23.71
N ASP A 258 -0.52 -33.60 22.80
CA ASP A 258 0.61 -32.67 22.83
C ASP A 258 0.64 -31.87 24.14
N ASN A 259 -0.54 -31.44 24.62
CA ASN A 259 -0.67 -30.64 25.84
C ASN A 259 -0.41 -31.49 27.10
N GLU A 260 -0.89 -32.74 27.15
CA GLU A 260 -0.59 -33.65 28.26
C GLU A 260 0.90 -34.02 28.27
N LYS A 261 1.47 -34.33 27.10
CA LYS A 261 2.91 -34.58 26.98
C LYS A 261 3.74 -33.39 27.44
N LEU A 262 3.32 -32.17 27.08
CA LEU A 262 3.94 -30.93 27.58
C LEU A 262 3.86 -30.81 29.10
N ARG A 263 2.69 -31.08 29.70
CA ARG A 263 2.49 -31.03 31.16
C ARG A 263 3.42 -32.01 31.86
N VAL A 264 3.41 -33.27 31.43
CA VAL A 264 4.24 -34.36 31.99
C VAL A 264 5.72 -34.00 31.92
N LEU A 265 6.23 -33.60 30.74
CA LEU A 265 7.65 -33.26 30.58
C LEU A 265 8.07 -32.05 31.42
N LEU A 266 7.17 -31.08 31.60
CA LEU A 266 7.44 -29.88 32.40
C LEU A 266 7.38 -30.13 33.91
N VAL A 267 6.38 -30.87 34.39
CA VAL A 267 6.07 -30.99 35.82
C VAL A 267 6.70 -32.24 36.40
N ASP A 268 6.52 -33.38 35.75
CA ASP A 268 6.90 -34.68 36.27
C ASP A 268 8.38 -34.96 35.99
N PHE A 269 8.90 -34.46 34.86
CA PHE A 269 10.32 -34.59 34.48
C PHE A 269 11.14 -33.30 34.65
N ASN A 270 10.51 -32.18 35.02
CA ASN A 270 11.17 -30.90 35.26
C ASN A 270 12.09 -30.43 34.10
N LEU A 271 11.73 -30.74 32.85
CA LEU A 271 12.54 -30.40 31.67
C LEU A 271 12.36 -28.94 31.25
N LYS A 272 13.44 -28.37 30.69
CA LYS A 272 13.40 -27.03 30.09
C LYS A 272 12.83 -27.05 28.67
N PRO A 273 12.30 -25.93 28.14
CA PRO A 273 11.75 -25.85 26.79
C PRO A 273 12.68 -26.35 25.68
N GLU A 274 14.00 -26.19 25.84
CA GLU A 274 15.03 -26.68 24.92
C GLU A 274 15.05 -28.22 24.84
N GLU A 275 14.83 -28.88 25.96
CA GLU A 275 14.82 -30.34 26.09
C GLU A 275 13.48 -30.89 25.62
N ILE A 276 12.37 -30.29 26.08
CA ILE A 276 11.00 -30.62 25.67
C ILE A 276 10.85 -30.55 24.15
N SER A 277 11.54 -29.61 23.50
CA SER A 277 11.53 -29.45 22.04
C SER A 277 11.84 -30.73 21.27
N LYS A 278 12.74 -31.57 21.79
CA LYS A 278 13.13 -32.83 21.15
C LYS A 278 11.98 -33.85 21.15
N TYR A 279 11.12 -33.83 22.17
CA TYR A 279 10.02 -34.78 22.34
C TYR A 279 8.72 -34.35 21.67
N ILE A 280 8.46 -33.05 21.60
CA ILE A 280 7.23 -32.49 21.01
C ILE A 280 7.45 -32.12 19.53
N GLY A 281 8.71 -31.98 19.09
CA GLY A 281 9.03 -31.61 17.71
C GLY A 281 8.62 -30.16 17.38
N ARG A 282 8.64 -29.28 18.39
CA ARG A 282 8.27 -27.86 18.28
C ARG A 282 9.37 -27.00 18.89
N ALA A 283 9.65 -25.86 18.26
CA ALA A 283 10.72 -24.97 18.70
C ALA A 283 10.58 -24.55 20.19
N PRO A 284 11.69 -24.41 20.94
CA PRO A 284 11.69 -24.07 22.37
C PRO A 284 10.90 -22.79 22.69
N SER A 285 10.98 -21.79 21.81
CA SER A 285 10.23 -20.53 21.95
C SER A 285 8.71 -20.71 21.82
N THR A 286 8.26 -21.71 21.05
CA THR A 286 6.83 -22.03 20.92
C THR A 286 6.34 -22.72 22.19
N ILE A 287 7.16 -23.63 22.75
CA ILE A 287 6.89 -24.32 24.01
C ILE A 287 6.82 -23.31 25.15
N SER A 288 7.82 -22.43 25.28
CA SER A 288 7.86 -21.39 26.31
C SER A 288 6.61 -20.50 26.29
N LYS A 289 6.21 -20.02 25.10
CA LYS A 289 4.98 -19.23 24.94
C LYS A 289 3.73 -20.02 25.31
N ARG A 290 3.71 -21.33 25.05
CA ARG A 290 2.57 -22.20 25.40
C ARG A 290 2.43 -22.33 26.91
N ILE A 291 3.55 -22.60 27.60
CA ILE A 291 3.62 -22.68 29.07
C ILE A 291 3.13 -21.38 29.69
N ILE A 292 3.71 -20.23 29.32
CA ILE A 292 3.32 -18.91 29.84
C ILE A 292 1.82 -18.64 29.65
N ARG A 293 1.29 -18.99 28.47
CA ARG A 293 -0.13 -18.81 28.18
C ARG A 293 -1.01 -19.68 29.09
N TYR A 294 -0.65 -20.93 29.30
CA TYR A 294 -1.42 -21.89 30.09
C TYR A 294 -1.33 -21.63 31.59
N ASP A 295 -0.17 -21.23 32.08
CA ASP A 295 0.02 -20.73 33.45
C ASP A 295 -0.91 -19.55 33.72
N LYS A 296 -0.96 -18.59 32.79
CA LYS A 296 -1.84 -17.41 32.90
C LYS A 296 -3.33 -17.77 32.82
N LEU A 297 -3.74 -18.62 31.88
CA LEU A 297 -5.15 -18.94 31.65
C LEU A 297 -5.76 -19.74 32.81
N SER A 298 -5.01 -20.71 33.33
CA SER A 298 -5.49 -21.62 34.36
C SER A 298 -5.05 -21.23 35.76
N GLY A 299 -4.35 -20.11 35.97
CA GLY A 299 -3.76 -19.79 37.28
C GLY A 299 -2.81 -20.89 37.78
N ASN A 300 -2.03 -21.50 36.87
CA ASN A 300 -1.15 -22.65 37.09
C ASN A 300 -1.85 -24.00 37.37
N TYR A 301 -3.19 -24.08 37.41
CA TYR A 301 -3.88 -25.35 37.71
C TYR A 301 -3.70 -26.42 36.63
N TRP A 302 -3.43 -26.04 35.37
CA TRP A 302 -3.17 -27.00 34.28
C TRP A 302 -1.99 -27.92 34.54
N ARG A 303 -1.03 -27.48 35.36
CA ARG A 303 0.14 -28.28 35.77
C ARG A 303 -0.27 -29.54 36.55
N LYS A 304 -1.41 -29.49 37.24
CA LYS A 304 -1.99 -30.64 37.95
C LYS A 304 -2.78 -31.56 37.01
N ASN A 305 -3.52 -30.98 36.05
CA ASN A 305 -4.32 -31.72 35.09
C ASN A 305 -4.71 -30.82 33.90
N ILE A 306 -4.59 -31.31 32.67
CA ILE A 306 -4.95 -30.52 31.48
C ILE A 306 -6.45 -30.17 31.37
N LYS A 307 -7.34 -30.78 32.17
CA LYS A 307 -8.77 -30.43 32.22
C LYS A 307 -9.05 -28.98 32.66
N PHE A 308 -8.04 -28.30 33.20
CA PHE A 308 -8.11 -26.91 33.65
C PHE A 308 -7.69 -25.90 32.56
N LEU A 309 -7.52 -26.34 31.30
CA LEU A 309 -7.18 -25.52 30.12
C LEU A 309 -8.40 -25.16 29.28
#